data_AF-A0A966Q428-F1
#
_entry.id   AF-A0A966Q428-F1
#
_cell.length_a   1.000
_cell.length_b   1.000
_cell.length_c   1.000
_cell.angle_alpha   90.00
_cell.angle_beta   90.00
_cell.angle_gamma   90.00
#
_symmetry.space_group_name_H-M   'P 1'
#
loop_
_entity.id
_entity.type
_entity.pdbx_description
1 polymer ?
#
loop_
_entity_poly.entity_id
_entity_poly.type
_entity_poly.pdbx_seq_one_letter_code
_entity_poly.pdbx_strand_id
1 'polypeptide(L)'
;FYIHASDVADAMYFLLNLSPEQLAKVHEADWGDAKCPKFNVVGKEEIDNLSLANYIAEAEGKELKYEMVDFHSSRPGHDLRYGLSGEYMKSLGWEPRLTLRDRIKEVVDWSLANPEWIEVTE
;
A
#
# COMPACT_ATOMS: atom_id res chain seq x y z
N PHE A 1 -1.70 -6.69 0.93
CA PHE A 1 -2.16 -5.38 0.44
C PHE A 1 -0.98 -4.56 -0.03
N TYR A 2 -1.14 -3.80 -1.11
CA TYR A 2 -0.16 -2.80 -1.55
C TYR A 2 -0.82 -1.43 -1.52
N ILE A 3 -0.06 -0.41 -1.12
CA ILE A 3 -0.53 0.98 -1.08
C ILE A 3 0.52 1.89 -1.69
N HIS A 4 0.07 2.81 -2.54
CA HIS A 4 0.96 3.78 -3.17
C HIS A 4 1.37 4.87 -2.17
N ALA A 5 2.61 5.37 -2.28
CA ALA A 5 3.12 6.40 -1.37
C ALA A 5 2.26 7.68 -1.35
N SER A 6 1.69 8.07 -2.50
CA SER A 6 0.76 9.21 -2.57
C SER A 6 -0.53 8.97 -1.80
N ASP A 7 -1.05 7.74 -1.75
CA ASP A 7 -2.24 7.42 -0.95
C ASP A 7 -1.89 7.47 0.55
N VAL A 8 -0.69 7.05 0.95
CA VAL A 8 -0.22 7.22 2.33
C VAL A 8 -0.13 8.70 2.71
N ALA A 9 0.41 9.54 1.84
CA ALA A 9 0.48 10.99 2.06
C ALA A 9 -0.93 11.62 2.13
N ASP A 10 -1.86 11.22 1.26
CA ASP A 10 -3.26 11.65 1.29
C ASP A 10 -3.95 11.23 2.60
N ALA A 11 -3.72 10.00 3.08
CA ALA A 11 -4.23 9.52 4.37
C ALA A 11 -3.74 10.38 5.53
N MET A 12 -2.43 10.70 5.55
CA MET A 12 -1.85 11.55 6.58
C MET A 12 -2.46 12.96 6.53
N TYR A 13 -2.60 13.54 5.33
CA TYR A 13 -3.23 14.84 5.16
C TYR A 13 -4.68 14.82 5.64
N PHE A 14 -5.44 13.78 5.29
CA PHE A 14 -6.81 13.58 5.77
C PHE A 14 -6.87 13.54 7.31
N LEU A 15 -6.01 12.76 7.96
CA LEU A 15 -5.97 12.63 9.42
C LEU A 15 -5.61 13.95 10.13
N LEU A 16 -4.69 14.74 9.56
CA LEU A 16 -4.30 16.04 10.10
C LEU A 16 -5.40 17.10 9.98
N ASN A 17 -6.38 16.89 9.11
CA ASN A 17 -7.50 17.80 8.86
C ASN A 17 -8.83 17.30 9.42
N LEU A 18 -8.82 16.29 10.31
CA LEU A 18 -10.04 15.86 11.01
C LEU A 18 -10.62 17.02 11.82
N SER A 19 -11.95 17.18 11.75
CA SER A 19 -12.66 18.16 12.58
C SER A 19 -12.55 17.85 14.07
N PRO A 20 -12.70 18.83 14.97
CA PRO A 20 -12.76 18.59 16.41
C PRO A 20 -13.80 17.54 16.80
N GLU A 21 -14.96 17.49 16.14
CA GLU A 21 -15.99 16.49 16.36
C GLU A 21 -15.57 15.08 15.95
N GLN A 22 -14.79 14.94 14.86
CA GLN A 22 -14.21 13.67 14.45
C GLN A 22 -13.09 13.23 15.40
N LEU A 23 -12.19 14.14 15.80
CA LEU A 23 -11.12 13.86 16.75
C LEU A 23 -11.65 13.41 18.12
N ALA A 24 -12.76 13.98 18.58
CA ALA A 24 -13.41 13.57 19.82
C ALA A 24 -13.93 12.12 19.76
N LYS A 25 -14.37 11.64 18.58
CA LYS A 25 -14.83 10.25 18.37
C LYS A 25 -13.69 9.25 18.20
N VAL A 26 -12.50 9.73 17.88
CA VAL A 26 -11.30 8.93 17.67
C VAL A 26 -10.66 8.51 19.00
N HIS A 27 -10.99 9.19 20.11
CA HIS A 27 -10.41 9.03 21.45
C HIS A 27 -11.15 8.01 22.35
N GLU A 28 -11.58 6.86 21.82
CA GLU A 28 -11.99 5.75 22.70
C GLU A 28 -10.76 4.96 23.16
N ALA A 29 -10.58 4.83 24.47
CA ALA A 29 -9.44 4.15 25.07
C ALA A 29 -9.34 2.71 24.56
N ASP A 30 -8.17 2.32 24.05
CA ASP A 30 -7.91 0.93 23.70
C ASP A 30 -7.61 0.11 24.97
N TRP A 31 -7.58 -1.22 24.82
CA TRP A 31 -7.27 -2.16 25.91
C TRP A 31 -5.90 -1.94 26.57
N GLY A 32 -5.05 -1.05 26.03
CA GLY A 32 -3.68 -0.79 26.49
C GLY A 32 -3.46 0.62 27.03
N ASP A 33 -4.52 1.37 27.35
CA ASP A 33 -4.45 2.77 27.82
C ASP A 33 -3.65 3.68 26.86
N ALA A 34 -3.66 3.37 25.56
CA ALA A 34 -2.97 4.20 24.59
C ALA A 34 -3.60 5.59 24.55
N LYS A 35 -2.79 6.61 24.84
CA LYS A 35 -3.21 8.02 24.83
C LYS A 35 -3.41 8.59 23.43
N CYS A 36 -2.85 7.92 22.41
CA CYS A 36 -2.89 8.34 21.03
C CYS A 36 -3.70 7.33 20.21
N PRO A 37 -4.58 7.80 19.30
CA PRO A 37 -5.28 6.92 18.39
C PRO A 37 -4.34 6.24 17.40
N LYS A 38 -4.75 5.07 16.92
CA LYS A 38 -4.00 4.26 15.95
C LYS A 38 -4.83 4.11 14.69
N PHE A 39 -4.18 4.27 13.53
CA PHE A 39 -4.83 4.19 12.23
C PHE A 39 -4.05 3.23 11.33
N ASN A 40 -4.74 2.25 10.79
CA ASN A 40 -4.19 1.41 9.72
C ASN A 40 -4.45 2.12 8.39
N VAL A 41 -3.39 2.48 7.68
CA VAL A 41 -3.48 2.97 6.30
C VAL A 41 -3.27 1.78 5.37
N VAL A 42 -4.34 1.34 4.71
CA VAL A 42 -4.37 0.07 3.98
C VAL A 42 -4.71 0.31 2.52
N GLY A 43 -4.07 -0.45 1.63
CA GLY A 43 -4.42 -0.47 0.21
C GLY A 43 -5.82 -1.00 -0.04
N LYS A 44 -6.37 -0.68 -1.21
CA LYS A 44 -7.73 -1.09 -1.61
C LYS A 44 -7.83 -2.59 -1.88
N GLU A 45 -6.74 -3.20 -2.33
CA GLU A 45 -6.69 -4.56 -2.85
C GLU A 45 -5.57 -5.37 -2.19
N GLU A 46 -5.86 -6.64 -1.95
CA GLU A 46 -4.87 -7.63 -1.57
C GLU A 46 -4.62 -8.56 -2.75
N ILE A 47 -3.38 -8.59 -3.21
CA ILE A 47 -2.93 -9.43 -4.32
C ILE A 47 -1.67 -10.17 -3.91
N ASP A 48 -1.41 -11.31 -4.56
CA ASP A 48 -0.17 -12.05 -4.43
C ASP A 48 0.93 -11.51 -5.36
N ASN A 49 2.14 -12.06 -5.22
CA ASN A 49 3.31 -11.64 -6.00
C ASN A 49 3.14 -11.88 -7.51
N LEU A 50 2.43 -12.95 -7.90
CA LEU A 50 2.24 -13.28 -9.32
C LEU A 50 1.29 -12.28 -9.98
N SER A 51 0.21 -11.91 -9.28
CA SER A 51 -0.74 -10.89 -9.71
C SER A 51 -0.06 -9.53 -9.83
N LEU A 52 0.79 -9.17 -8.86
CA LEU A 52 1.58 -7.94 -8.92
C LEU A 52 2.50 -7.92 -10.15
N ALA A 53 3.24 -9.02 -10.38
CA ALA A 53 4.14 -9.14 -11.52
C ALA A 53 3.39 -9.03 -12.86
N ASN A 54 2.19 -9.62 -12.96
CA ASN A 54 1.35 -9.48 -14.15
C ASN A 54 0.92 -8.03 -14.38
N TYR A 55 0.48 -7.30 -13.34
CA TYR A 55 0.11 -5.89 -13.48
C TYR A 55 1.29 -5.02 -13.94
N ILE A 56 2.51 -5.31 -13.48
CA ILE A 56 3.72 -4.62 -13.94
C ILE A 56 3.98 -4.91 -15.43
N ALA A 57 3.96 -6.18 -15.83
CA ALA A 57 4.20 -6.58 -17.22
C ALA A 57 3.14 -5.98 -18.17
N GLU A 58 1.87 -6.01 -17.78
CA GLU A 58 0.78 -5.37 -18.52
C GLU A 58 0.99 -3.86 -18.66
N ALA A 59 1.39 -3.17 -17.59
CA ALA A 59 1.65 -1.73 -17.61
C ALA A 59 2.83 -1.37 -18.54
N GLU A 60 3.85 -2.23 -18.61
CA GLU A 60 4.98 -2.11 -19.53
C GLU A 60 4.62 -2.52 -20.98
N GLY A 61 3.48 -3.20 -21.19
CA GLY A 61 3.08 -3.74 -22.48
C GLY A 61 3.88 -4.98 -22.89
N LYS A 62 4.34 -5.77 -21.92
CA LYS A 62 5.11 -7.01 -22.13
C LYS A 62 4.37 -8.23 -21.57
N GLU A 63 4.69 -9.39 -22.13
CA GLU A 63 4.26 -10.68 -21.56
C GLU A 63 5.13 -11.02 -20.34
N LEU A 64 4.49 -11.40 -19.23
CA LEU A 64 5.21 -11.84 -18.04
C LEU A 64 5.86 -13.20 -18.30
N LYS A 65 7.19 -13.26 -18.17
CA LYS A 65 7.95 -14.51 -18.18
C LYS A 65 8.37 -14.84 -16.75
N TYR A 66 7.93 -15.98 -16.23
CA TYR A 66 8.22 -16.39 -14.86
C TYR A 66 8.35 -17.91 -14.74
N GLU A 67 9.05 -18.34 -13.71
CA GLU A 67 9.11 -19.71 -13.24
C GLU A 67 8.76 -19.70 -11.74
N MET A 68 7.87 -20.58 -11.31
CA MET A 68 7.51 -20.68 -9.90
C MET A 68 8.61 -21.43 -9.15
N VAL A 69 9.13 -20.83 -8.09
CA VAL A 69 10.18 -21.42 -7.24
C VAL A 69 9.65 -21.68 -5.83
N ASP A 70 10.14 -22.73 -5.17
CA ASP A 70 9.86 -22.94 -3.75
C ASP A 70 10.63 -21.93 -2.90
N PHE A 71 9.88 -20.98 -2.34
CA PHE A 71 10.40 -19.75 -1.74
C PHE A 71 10.96 -19.95 -0.33
N HIS A 72 10.54 -20.98 0.41
CA HIS A 72 10.77 -21.08 1.86
C HIS A 72 12.23 -21.25 2.27
N SER A 73 13.08 -21.79 1.40
CA SER A 73 14.52 -21.96 1.66
C SER A 73 15.34 -20.68 1.43
N SER A 74 14.82 -19.73 0.63
CA SER A 74 15.56 -18.55 0.20
C SER A 74 15.57 -17.40 1.22
N ARG A 75 14.52 -17.30 2.05
CA ARG A 75 14.38 -16.26 3.09
C ARG A 75 13.80 -16.86 4.37
N PRO A 76 14.63 -17.55 5.19
CA PRO A 76 14.17 -18.12 6.44
C PRO A 76 13.54 -17.06 7.35
N GLY A 77 12.35 -17.35 7.87
CA GLY A 77 11.64 -16.45 8.80
C GLY A 77 10.88 -15.28 8.16
N HIS A 78 10.74 -15.24 6.83
CA HIS A 78 9.88 -14.24 6.19
C HIS A 78 8.40 -14.53 6.45
N ASP A 79 7.64 -13.51 6.85
CA ASP A 79 6.20 -13.63 7.06
C ASP A 79 5.46 -14.04 5.78
N LEU A 80 4.48 -14.95 5.94
CA LEU A 80 3.70 -15.45 4.81
C LEU A 80 2.74 -14.39 4.25
N ARG A 81 2.20 -13.53 5.13
CA ARG A 81 1.16 -12.57 4.79
C ARG A 81 1.11 -11.42 5.78
N TYR A 82 1.09 -10.20 5.27
CA TYR A 82 0.72 -9.01 6.03
C TYR A 82 -0.68 -8.56 5.63
N GLY A 83 -1.58 -8.50 6.60
CA GLY A 83 -2.96 -8.04 6.40
C GLY A 83 -3.39 -7.11 7.52
N LEU A 84 -3.94 -5.96 7.14
CA LEU A 84 -4.51 -4.97 8.06
C LEU A 84 -5.96 -4.70 7.65
N SER A 85 -6.80 -4.30 8.59
CA SER A 85 -8.16 -3.83 8.29
C SER A 85 -8.17 -2.33 8.07
N GLY A 86 -8.73 -1.89 6.94
CA GLY A 86 -8.96 -0.48 6.59
C GLY A 86 -10.32 0.08 7.01
N GLU A 87 -11.18 -0.75 7.62
CA GLU A 87 -12.57 -0.38 7.97
C GLU A 87 -12.67 0.87 8.85
N TYR A 88 -11.68 1.08 9.74
CA TYR A 88 -11.68 2.26 10.60
C TYR A 88 -11.40 3.55 9.83
N MET A 89 -10.44 3.56 8.91
CA MET A 89 -10.22 4.75 8.07
C MET A 89 -11.43 5.01 7.15
N LYS A 90 -12.06 3.94 6.65
CA LYS A 90 -13.27 4.03 5.83
C LYS A 90 -14.45 4.62 6.60
N SER A 91 -14.63 4.24 7.86
CA SER A 91 -15.69 4.81 8.72
C SER A 91 -15.47 6.30 9.03
N LEU A 92 -14.22 6.76 8.99
CA LEU A 92 -13.87 8.18 9.08
C LEU A 92 -14.08 8.93 7.76
N GLY A 93 -14.23 8.21 6.64
CA GLY A 93 -14.48 8.77 5.32
C GLY A 93 -13.28 8.77 4.38
N TRP A 94 -12.23 8.00 4.69
CA TRP A 94 -11.04 7.88 3.85
C TRP A 94 -10.88 6.48 3.26
N GLU A 95 -10.60 6.44 1.96
CA GLU A 95 -10.14 5.25 1.24
C GLU A 95 -9.24 5.66 0.05
N PRO A 96 -8.32 4.79 -0.40
CA PRO A 96 -7.52 5.05 -1.60
C PRO A 96 -8.43 5.28 -2.82
N ARG A 97 -8.12 6.34 -3.60
CA ARG A 97 -8.99 6.78 -4.70
C ARG A 97 -8.84 5.91 -5.96
N LEU A 98 -7.61 5.50 -6.26
CA LEU A 98 -7.28 4.74 -7.46
C LEU A 98 -7.21 3.24 -7.17
N THR A 99 -7.37 2.42 -8.21
CA THR A 99 -7.14 0.97 -8.10
C THR A 99 -5.65 0.67 -7.96
N LEU A 100 -5.32 -0.52 -7.47
CA LEU A 100 -3.92 -0.91 -7.39
C LEU A 100 -3.28 -1.00 -8.78
N ARG A 101 -4.04 -1.46 -9.78
CA ARG A 101 -3.59 -1.52 -11.18
C ARG A 101 -3.22 -0.14 -11.73
N ASP A 102 -4.04 0.88 -11.48
CA ASP A 102 -3.75 2.25 -11.92
C ASP A 102 -2.48 2.79 -11.24
N ARG A 103 -2.32 2.56 -9.94
CA ARG A 103 -1.12 2.97 -9.18
C ARG A 103 0.14 2.27 -9.69
N ILE A 104 0.07 0.98 -10.01
CA ILE A 104 1.20 0.25 -10.58
C ILE A 104 1.57 0.85 -11.94
N LYS A 105 0.58 1.20 -12.76
CA LYS A 105 0.84 1.88 -14.03
C LYS A 105 1.57 3.21 -13.83
N GLU A 106 1.14 4.05 -12.88
CA GLU A 106 1.84 5.29 -12.55
C GLU A 106 3.30 5.05 -12.14
N VAL A 107 3.55 4.02 -11.31
CA VAL A 107 4.91 3.67 -10.88
C VAL A 107 5.77 3.17 -12.05
N VAL A 108 5.23 2.31 -12.92
CA VAL A 108 5.95 1.81 -14.10
C VAL A 108 6.26 2.93 -15.08
N ASP A 109 5.28 3.77 -15.41
CA ASP A 109 5.47 4.92 -16.30
C ASP A 109 6.53 5.88 -15.75
N TRP A 110 6.50 6.18 -14.44
CA TRP A 110 7.52 7.00 -13.80
C TRP A 110 8.89 6.32 -13.84
N SER A 111 8.98 5.03 -13.53
CA SER A 111 10.24 4.28 -13.51
C SER A 111 10.93 4.27 -14.87
N LEU A 112 10.17 4.06 -15.95
CA LEU A 112 10.69 4.06 -17.32
C LEU A 112 11.10 5.47 -17.80
N ALA A 113 10.43 6.51 -17.31
CA ALA A 113 10.73 7.89 -17.66
C ALA A 113 11.90 8.51 -16.87
N ASN A 114 12.33 7.88 -15.77
CA ASN A 114 13.37 8.41 -14.86
C ASN A 114 14.49 7.38 -14.63
N PRO A 115 15.16 6.90 -15.70
CA PRO A 115 16.19 5.86 -15.59
C PRO A 115 17.34 6.26 -14.65
N GLU A 116 17.67 7.55 -14.57
CA GLU A 116 18.75 8.07 -13.72
C GLU A 116 18.52 7.85 -12.21
N TRP A 117 17.28 7.59 -11.79
CA TRP A 117 16.95 7.27 -10.40
C TRP A 117 17.10 5.79 -10.07
N ILE A 118 17.11 4.92 -11.09
CA ILE A 118 17.10 3.46 -10.95
C ILE A 118 18.47 2.89 -11.30
N GLU A 119 19.13 3.47 -12.30
CA GLU A 119 20.48 3.10 -12.69
C GLU A 119 21.43 3.36 -11.52
N VAL A 120 22.00 2.27 -10.99
CA VAL A 120 23.10 2.38 -10.04
C VAL A 120 24.32 2.76 -10.84
N THR A 121 24.74 4.02 -10.76
CA THR A 121 26.03 4.45 -11.30
C THR A 121 27.15 3.73 -10.54
N GLU A 122 27.99 3.00 -11.27
CA GLU A 122 29.25 2.41 -10.76
C GLU A 122 30.29 3.48 -10.39
#